data_AF-A0A536LHA2-F1
#
_entry.id   AF-A0A536LHA2-F1
#
_cell.length_a   1.000
_cell.length_b   1.000
_cell.length_c   1.000
_cell.angle_alpha   90.00
_cell.angle_beta   90.00
_cell.angle_gamma   90.00
#
_symmetry.space_group_name_H-M   'P 1'
#
loop_
_entity.id
_entity.type
_entity.pdbx_description
1 polymer ?
#
loop_
_entity_poly.entity_id
_entity_poly.type
_entity_poly.pdbx_seq_one_letter_code
_entity_poly.pdbx_strand_id
1 'polypeptide(L)'
;MSQKERLHWKNWAGNQQCTPERIERPATEQGLVRIVKQAAAAGQRVKVVGSGHSFTGIALTDGRLVKLDDYRRVLSIDREKQTASVQAGITIARLSEQLDKQG
;
A
#
# COMPACT_ATOMS: atom_id res chain seq x y z
N MET A 1 12.44 -29.75 9.38
CA MET A 1 11.74 -28.82 8.46
C MET A 1 11.22 -27.66 9.29
N SER A 2 11.79 -26.46 9.14
CA SER A 2 11.41 -25.29 9.95
C SER A 2 10.00 -24.83 9.56
N GLN A 3 9.08 -24.72 10.52
CA GLN A 3 7.78 -24.10 10.31
C GLN A 3 8.01 -22.62 9.98
N LYS A 4 7.90 -22.24 8.70
CA LYS A 4 7.79 -20.83 8.32
C LYS A 4 6.51 -20.28 8.94
N GLU A 5 6.64 -19.30 9.83
CA GLU A 5 5.53 -18.50 10.32
C GLU A 5 4.72 -17.99 9.11
N ARG A 6 3.46 -18.44 8.99
CA ARG A 6 2.59 -18.06 7.88
C ARG A 6 2.08 -16.64 8.13
N LEU A 7 2.59 -15.68 7.37
CA LEU A 7 2.08 -14.31 7.37
C LEU A 7 0.60 -14.33 6.99
N HIS A 8 -0.27 -13.78 7.83
CA HIS A 8 -1.71 -13.72 7.59
C HIS A 8 -2.17 -12.26 7.48
N TRP A 9 -2.98 -11.97 6.48
CA TRP A 9 -3.67 -10.69 6.33
C TRP A 9 -5.17 -10.89 6.16
N LYS A 10 -5.94 -10.02 6.80
CA LYS A 10 -7.41 -9.97 6.75
C LYS A 10 -7.83 -8.52 6.54
N ASN A 11 -8.86 -8.31 5.72
CA ASN A 11 -9.44 -6.99 5.51
C ASN A 11 -10.23 -6.52 6.74
N TRP A 12 -10.62 -5.24 6.78
CA TRP A 12 -11.34 -4.66 7.91
C TRP A 12 -12.65 -5.41 8.24
N ALA A 13 -13.47 -5.70 7.22
CA ALA A 13 -14.75 -6.41 7.38
C ALA A 13 -14.57 -7.89 7.75
N GLY A 14 -13.39 -8.43 7.48
CA GLY A 14 -13.01 -9.78 7.80
C GLY A 14 -13.47 -10.88 6.85
N ASN A 15 -14.14 -10.54 5.76
CA ASN A 15 -14.60 -11.48 4.75
C ASN A 15 -13.55 -11.79 3.67
N GLN A 16 -12.43 -11.06 3.63
CA GLN A 16 -11.32 -11.28 2.70
C GLN A 16 -10.02 -11.52 3.48
N GLN A 17 -9.30 -12.58 3.14
CA GLN A 17 -8.04 -12.92 3.81
C GLN A 17 -7.08 -13.65 2.86
N CYS A 18 -5.78 -13.50 3.08
CA CYS A 18 -4.75 -14.23 2.34
C CYS A 18 -3.53 -14.54 3.23
N THR A 19 -2.69 -15.44 2.74
CA THR A 19 -1.41 -15.79 3.36
C THR A 19 -0.29 -15.47 2.36
N PRO A 20 0.14 -14.20 2.25
CA PRO A 20 1.17 -13.82 1.29
C PRO A 20 2.54 -14.38 1.70
N GLU A 21 3.39 -14.66 0.72
CA GLU A 21 4.79 -15.01 0.97
C GLU A 21 5.56 -13.88 1.68
N ARG A 22 5.22 -12.62 1.40
CA ARG A 22 5.83 -11.44 2.06
C ARG A 22 4.83 -10.30 2.25
N ILE A 23 4.99 -9.56 3.34
CA ILE A 23 4.37 -8.25 3.56
C ILE A 23 5.47 -7.20 3.54
N GLU A 24 5.41 -6.28 2.58
CA GLU A 24 6.43 -5.25 2.34
C GLU A 24 5.93 -3.88 2.81
N ARG A 25 6.83 -3.05 3.36
CA ARG A 25 6.54 -1.69 3.86
C ARG A 25 7.58 -0.66 3.39
N PRO A 26 7.61 -0.32 2.09
CA PRO A 26 8.57 0.65 1.59
C PRO A 26 8.18 2.08 2.01
N ALA A 27 9.16 2.85 2.47
CA ALA A 27 9.02 4.28 2.73
C ALA A 27 9.50 5.17 1.55
N THR A 28 10.09 4.56 0.51
CA THR A 28 10.68 5.28 -0.63
C THR A 28 10.30 4.65 -1.97
N GLU A 29 10.36 5.45 -3.03
CA GLU A 29 10.11 4.99 -4.40
C GLU A 29 11.16 3.96 -4.85
N GLN A 30 12.42 4.15 -4.47
CA GLN A 30 13.48 3.18 -4.73
C GLN A 30 13.21 1.84 -4.03
N GLY A 31 12.63 1.88 -2.82
CA GLY A 31 12.15 0.69 -2.12
C GLY A 31 11.05 -0.03 -2.89
N LEU A 32 10.06 0.72 -3.41
CA LEU A 32 9.00 0.18 -4.26
C LEU A 32 9.54 -0.49 -5.53
N VAL A 33 10.42 0.20 -6.25
CA VAL A 33 11.07 -0.34 -7.46
C VAL A 33 11.81 -1.64 -7.14
N ARG A 34 12.53 -1.69 -6.01
CA ARG A 34 13.25 -2.89 -5.58
C ARG A 34 12.30 -4.06 -5.32
N ILE A 35 11.19 -3.82 -4.62
CA ILE A 35 10.16 -4.84 -4.35
C ILE A 35 9.59 -5.40 -5.64
N VAL A 36 9.19 -4.52 -6.58
CA VAL A 36 8.61 -4.93 -7.87
C VAL A 36 9.60 -5.77 -8.68
N LYS A 37 10.86 -5.32 -8.78
CA LYS A 37 11.91 -6.07 -9.49
C LYS A 37 12.16 -7.45 -8.87
N GLN A 38 12.23 -7.53 -7.55
CA GLN A 38 12.45 -8.81 -6.86
C GLN A 38 11.25 -9.75 -6.99
N ALA A 39 10.02 -9.23 -6.96
CA ALA A 39 8.83 -10.03 -7.18
C ALA A 39 8.78 -10.58 -8.61
N ALA A 40 9.10 -9.75 -9.61
CA ALA A 40 9.18 -10.15 -11.00
C ALA A 40 10.22 -11.26 -11.22
N ALA A 41 11.43 -11.08 -10.66
CA ALA A 41 12.49 -12.10 -10.72
C ALA A 41 12.10 -13.43 -10.05
N ALA A 42 11.22 -13.38 -9.05
CA ALA A 42 10.71 -14.56 -8.34
C ALA A 42 9.39 -15.11 -8.92
N GLY A 43 8.83 -14.53 -9.98
CA GLY A 43 7.53 -14.93 -10.53
C GLY A 43 6.34 -14.66 -9.59
N GLN A 44 6.49 -13.76 -8.61
CA GLN A 44 5.50 -13.48 -7.58
C GLN A 44 4.55 -12.36 -8.00
N ARG A 45 3.25 -12.54 -7.73
CA ARG A 45 2.26 -11.47 -7.86
C ARG A 45 2.50 -10.39 -6.81
N VAL A 46 2.31 -9.13 -7.19
CA VAL A 46 2.38 -7.99 -6.28
C VAL A 46 0.99 -7.38 -6.16
N LYS A 47 0.51 -7.19 -4.93
CA LYS A 47 -0.75 -6.50 -4.65
C LYS A 47 -0.52 -5.45 -3.59
N VAL A 48 -1.11 -4.28 -3.78
CA VAL A 48 -1.06 -3.18 -2.81
C VAL A 48 -2.33 -3.22 -1.98
N VAL A 49 -2.19 -2.91 -0.69
CA VAL A 49 -3.33 -2.71 0.21
C VAL A 49 -3.22 -1.36 0.90
N GLY A 50 -4.31 -0.60 0.85
CA GLY A 50 -4.50 0.60 1.67
C GLY A 50 -5.07 0.24 3.05
N SER A 51 -6.09 0.97 3.51
CA SER A 51 -6.74 0.73 4.81
C SER A 51 -7.50 -0.61 4.92
N GLY A 52 -7.60 -1.38 3.84
CA GLY A 52 -8.23 -2.72 3.87
C GLY A 52 -9.77 -2.70 3.92
N HIS A 53 -10.42 -1.63 3.48
CA HIS A 53 -11.89 -1.51 3.50
C HIS A 53 -12.62 -2.16 2.30
N SER A 54 -11.90 -2.71 1.31
CA SER A 54 -12.58 -3.38 0.19
C SER A 54 -13.26 -4.67 0.65
N PHE A 55 -14.51 -4.87 0.22
CA PHE A 55 -15.26 -6.11 0.43
C PHE A 55 -14.92 -7.20 -0.58
N THR A 56 -14.18 -6.88 -1.65
CA THR A 56 -13.76 -7.82 -2.69
C THR A 56 -12.29 -8.23 -2.50
N GLY A 57 -11.90 -9.33 -3.14
CA GLY A 57 -10.55 -9.89 -3.09
C GLY A 57 -9.45 -9.05 -3.79
N ILE A 58 -9.68 -7.76 -4.05
CA ILE A 58 -8.81 -6.91 -4.86
C ILE A 58 -7.38 -6.77 -4.31
N ALA A 59 -7.18 -6.99 -3.00
CA ALA A 59 -5.87 -6.94 -2.34
C ALA A 59 -5.25 -8.32 -2.09
N LEU A 60 -5.96 -9.42 -2.37
CA LEU A 60 -5.50 -10.76 -2.03
C LEU A 60 -4.35 -11.21 -2.94
N THR A 61 -3.34 -11.82 -2.32
CA THR A 61 -2.22 -12.44 -3.03
C THR A 61 -1.59 -13.54 -2.19
N ASP A 62 -1.07 -14.54 -2.88
CA ASP A 62 -0.11 -15.52 -2.39
C ASP A 62 1.35 -15.03 -2.50
N GLY A 63 1.62 -14.01 -3.31
CA GLY A 63 2.95 -13.42 -3.49
C GLY A 63 3.28 -12.32 -2.48
N ARG A 64 3.47 -11.08 -2.96
CA ARG A 64 3.86 -9.93 -2.13
C ARG A 64 2.70 -8.97 -1.90
N LEU A 65 2.33 -8.80 -0.64
CA LEU A 65 1.38 -7.78 -0.21
C LEU A 65 2.15 -6.52 0.22
N VAL A 66 1.95 -5.40 -0.47
CA VAL A 66 2.64 -4.14 -0.21
C VAL A 66 1.72 -3.19 0.55
N LYS A 67 2.19 -2.69 1.70
CA LYS A 67 1.53 -1.64 2.47
C LYS A 67 2.29 -0.34 2.30
N LEU A 68 1.57 0.73 1.97
CA LEU A 68 2.16 2.04 1.68
C LEU A 68 2.05 3.02 2.85
N ASP A 69 1.80 2.54 4.07
CA ASP A 69 1.59 3.38 5.27
C ASP A 69 2.70 4.44 5.46
N ASP A 70 3.92 4.14 5.00
CA ASP A 70 5.11 5.01 5.12
C ASP A 70 5.43 5.80 3.84
N TYR A 71 4.72 5.56 2.72
CA TYR A 71 4.87 6.26 1.43
C TYR A 71 3.70 7.22 1.21
N ARG A 72 3.60 8.25 2.05
CA ARG A 72 2.38 9.06 2.27
C ARG A 72 2.57 10.58 2.29
N ARG A 73 3.62 11.11 1.65
CA ARG A 73 3.90 12.54 1.60
C ARG A 73 2.97 13.28 0.65
N VAL A 74 2.68 14.54 0.97
CA VAL A 74 2.24 15.54 -0.01
C VAL A 74 3.49 16.04 -0.73
N LEU A 75 3.49 16.00 -2.05
CA LEU A 75 4.63 16.40 -2.89
C LEU A 75 4.50 17.85 -3.35
N SER A 76 3.29 18.26 -3.74
CA SER A 76 2.98 19.63 -4.13
C SER A 76 1.48 19.92 -4.01
N ILE A 77 1.13 21.19 -3.81
CA ILE A 77 -0.23 21.71 -3.89
C ILE A 77 -0.17 22.95 -4.77
N ASP A 78 -0.92 22.94 -5.87
CA ASP A 78 -1.08 24.07 -6.80
C ASP A 78 -2.49 24.65 -6.59
N ARG A 79 -2.55 25.82 -5.95
CA ARG A 79 -3.81 26.49 -5.62
C ARG A 79 -4.47 27.13 -6.83
N GLU A 80 -3.69 27.60 -7.80
CA GLU A 80 -4.22 28.21 -9.02
C GLU A 80 -4.91 27.16 -9.89
N LYS A 81 -4.31 25.97 -10.00
CA LYS A 81 -4.86 24.85 -10.79
C LYS A 81 -5.79 23.94 -9.99
N GLN A 82 -5.93 24.17 -8.68
CA GLN A 82 -6.67 23.31 -7.76
C GLN A 82 -6.25 21.82 -7.83
N THR A 83 -4.94 21.56 -7.87
CA THR A 83 -4.40 20.20 -7.92
C THR A 83 -3.43 19.92 -6.78
N ALA A 84 -3.35 18.67 -6.35
CA ALA A 84 -2.36 18.22 -5.38
C ALA A 84 -1.69 16.94 -5.89
N SER A 85 -0.36 16.89 -5.81
CA SER A 85 0.42 15.67 -6.06
C SER A 85 0.79 15.04 -4.73
N VAL A 86 0.42 13.77 -4.53
CA VAL A 86 0.62 13.05 -3.27
C VAL A 86 1.13 11.65 -3.53
N GLN A 87 1.83 11.09 -2.56
CA GLN A 87 2.19 9.68 -2.57
C GLN A 87 0.98 8.80 -2.23
N ALA A 88 0.87 7.66 -2.92
CA ALA A 88 -0.33 6.82 -2.91
C ALA A 88 -0.70 6.20 -1.54
N GLY A 89 0.19 6.24 -0.56
CA GLY A 89 -0.09 5.77 0.80
C GLY A 89 -0.81 6.75 1.70
N ILE A 90 -1.02 8.00 1.26
CA ILE A 90 -1.75 8.98 2.06
C ILE A 90 -3.22 8.56 2.22
N THR A 91 -3.75 8.63 3.43
CA THR A 91 -5.18 8.41 3.67
C THR A 91 -5.97 9.65 3.26
N ILE A 92 -7.23 9.47 2.88
CA ILE A 92 -8.14 10.59 2.59
C ILE A 92 -8.22 11.54 3.80
N ALA A 93 -8.38 11.02 5.02
CA ALA A 93 -8.44 11.83 6.22
C ALA A 93 -7.22 12.75 6.39
N ARG A 94 -6.01 12.20 6.25
CA ARG A 94 -4.77 12.98 6.34
C ARG A 94 -4.65 13.98 5.20
N LEU A 95 -5.03 13.60 3.98
CA LEU A 95 -5.02 14.52 2.85
C LEU A 95 -5.98 15.68 3.07
N SER A 96 -7.21 15.42 3.52
CA SER A 96 -8.21 16.44 3.88
C SER A 96 -7.65 17.43 4.90
N GLU A 97 -7.02 16.95 5.98
CA GLU A 97 -6.38 17.82 6.99
C GLU A 97 -5.24 18.68 6.41
N GLN A 98 -4.50 18.20 5.40
CA GLN A 98 -3.44 19.00 4.78
C GLN A 98 -4.00 20.05 3.83
N LEU A 99 -5.07 19.72 3.10
CA LEU A 99 -5.73 20.63 2.17
C LEU A 99 -6.50 21.73 2.91
N ASP A 100 -7.18 21.40 4.01
CA ASP A 100 -7.91 22.36 4.84
C ASP A 100 -7.01 23.50 5.36
N LYS A 101 -5.74 23.17 5.68
CA LYS A 101 -4.72 24.17 6.06
C LYS A 101 -4.35 25.14 4.93
N GLN A 102 -4.74 24.85 3.69
CA GLN A 102 -4.48 25.69 2.53
C GLN A 102 -5.65 26.63 2.19
N GLY A 103 -6.77 26.56 2.92
CA GLY A 103 -8.02 27.28 2.63
C GLY A 103 -8.91 26.54 1.64
#